data_AF-F3KZI6-F1
#
_entry.id   AF-F3KZI6-F1
#
_cell.length_a   1.000
_cell.length_b   1.000
_cell.length_c   1.000
_cell.angle_alpha   90.00
_cell.angle_beta   90.00
_cell.angle_gamma   90.00
#
_symmetry.space_group_name_H-M   'P 1'
#
loop_
_entity.id
_entity.type
_entity.pdbx_description
1 polymer ?
#
loop_
_entity_poly.entity_id
_entity_poly.type
_entity_poly.pdbx_seq_one_letter_code
_entity_poly.pdbx_strand_id
1 'polypeptide(L)'
;MVSMSNTQNSVTGLKAFLAEAVTPFHAVKAIQHRLDAAGFTVLDTDTVPEVGGRYYRIANGSSIVALRVGPNDVASAGIALAGAHTDSPTLMVKPKPEKTRQGYAQLGVEVYGGVLLNPWFDRDLSLAGRVSYRADGVVKSTLVNFEQPVAIIPSLAIHLDREVNQKRSINP
;
A
#
# COMPACT_ATOMS: atom_id res chain seq x y z
N MET A 1 15.75 -5.83 30.13
CA MET A 1 15.22 -4.46 29.93
C MET A 1 15.61 -4.00 28.54
N VAL A 2 14.71 -4.10 27.56
CA VAL A 2 14.86 -3.36 26.31
C VAL A 2 14.66 -1.89 26.66
N SER A 3 15.69 -1.06 26.46
CA SER A 3 15.63 0.37 26.76
C SER A 3 14.38 1.00 26.12
N MET A 4 13.55 1.68 26.93
CA MET A 4 12.34 2.36 26.45
C MET A 4 12.63 3.35 25.29
N SER A 5 13.86 3.82 25.14
CA SER A 5 14.27 4.68 24.02
C SER A 5 14.25 3.98 22.66
N ASN A 6 14.56 2.67 22.62
CA ASN A 6 14.65 1.93 21.35
C ASN A 6 13.25 1.53 20.85
N THR A 7 12.34 1.18 21.78
CA THR A 7 10.95 0.86 21.46
C THR A 7 10.17 2.09 20.97
N GLN A 8 10.37 3.25 21.59
CA GLN A 8 9.72 4.49 21.17
C GLN A 8 10.16 4.93 19.76
N ASN A 9 11.44 4.73 19.43
CA ASN A 9 11.97 4.97 18.08
C ASN A 9 11.35 4.01 17.05
N SER A 10 11.19 2.73 17.38
CA SER A 10 10.57 1.74 16.48
C SER A 10 9.09 2.04 16.18
N VAL A 11 8.30 2.42 17.20
CA VAL A 11 6.87 2.76 16.99
C VAL A 11 6.72 4.04 16.17
N THR A 12 7.57 5.04 16.43
CA THR A 12 7.58 6.29 15.66
C THR A 12 7.93 6.03 14.20
N GLY A 13 8.95 5.21 13.94
CA GLY A 13 9.33 4.79 12.59
C GLY A 13 8.22 4.03 11.86
N LEU A 14 7.52 3.13 12.55
CA LEU A 14 6.37 2.42 11.98
C LEU A 14 5.22 3.37 11.61
N LYS A 15 4.87 4.32 12.48
CA LYS A 15 3.82 5.30 12.19
C LYS A 15 4.16 6.16 10.97
N ALA A 16 5.42 6.60 10.87
CA ALA A 16 5.88 7.34 9.70
C ALA A 16 5.79 6.49 8.42
N PHE A 17 6.22 5.24 8.48
CA PHE A 17 6.10 4.31 7.35
C PHE A 17 4.64 4.11 6.93
N LEU A 18 3.71 3.91 7.87
CA LEU A 18 2.29 3.74 7.56
C LEU A 18 1.65 5.01 6.97
N ALA A 19 2.10 6.20 7.38
CA ALA A 19 1.64 7.46 6.81
C ALA A 19 2.08 7.64 5.35
N GLU A 20 3.25 7.09 4.97
CA GLU A 20 3.72 7.06 3.58
C GLU A 20 3.07 5.92 2.78
N ALA A 21 2.93 4.73 3.37
CA ALA A 21 2.55 3.48 2.73
C ALA A 21 1.03 3.32 2.52
N VAL A 22 0.36 4.35 2.02
CA VAL A 22 -1.12 4.40 1.90
C VAL A 22 -1.70 3.48 0.80
N THR A 23 -0.85 2.98 -0.11
CA THR A 23 -1.19 1.91 -1.05
C THR A 23 0.04 1.00 -1.25
N PRO A 24 -0.09 -0.19 -1.86
CA PRO A 24 1.06 -1.07 -2.12
C PRO A 24 2.17 -0.38 -2.93
N PHE A 25 1.79 0.52 -3.85
CA PHE A 25 2.74 1.29 -4.64
C PHE A 25 3.51 2.32 -3.81
N HIS A 26 2.82 2.99 -2.88
CA HIS A 26 3.49 3.92 -1.96
C HIS A 26 4.33 3.17 -0.93
N ALA A 27 3.90 1.99 -0.48
CA ALA A 27 4.68 1.12 0.39
C ALA A 27 6.02 0.75 -0.26
N VAL A 28 6.00 0.31 -1.52
CA VAL A 28 7.23 0.03 -2.28
C VAL A 28 8.10 1.27 -2.45
N LYS A 29 7.52 2.43 -2.77
CA LYS A 29 8.28 3.68 -2.87
C LYS A 29 8.94 4.07 -1.54
N ALA A 30 8.22 3.92 -0.43
CA ALA A 30 8.73 4.17 0.91
C ALA A 30 9.85 3.19 1.31
N ILE A 31 9.74 1.91 0.94
CA ILE A 31 10.80 0.91 1.13
C ILE A 31 12.01 1.25 0.25
N GLN A 32 11.78 1.59 -1.03
CA GLN A 32 12.84 1.99 -1.96
C GLN A 32 13.67 3.13 -1.40
N HIS A 33 13.04 4.24 -0.97
CA HIS A 33 13.74 5.38 -0.38
C HIS A 33 14.62 4.99 0.82
N ARG A 34 14.16 4.05 1.64
CA ARG A 34 14.91 3.54 2.80
C ARG A 34 16.07 2.63 2.39
N LEU A 35 15.90 1.83 1.34
CA LEU A 35 16.96 1.01 0.76
C LEU A 35 18.05 1.87 0.11
N ASP A 36 17.65 2.89 -0.66
CA ASP A 36 18.56 3.87 -1.27
C ASP A 36 19.41 4.56 -0.19
N ALA A 37 18.76 5.05 0.88
CA ALA A 37 19.45 5.66 2.02
C ALA A 37 20.39 4.69 2.77
N ALA A 38 20.13 3.38 2.68
CA ALA A 38 20.98 2.33 3.25
C ALA A 38 22.09 1.83 2.30
N GLY A 39 22.25 2.48 1.13
CA GLY A 39 23.27 2.17 0.15
C GLY A 39 22.99 0.92 -0.69
N PHE A 40 21.72 0.54 -0.83
CA PHE A 40 21.34 -0.47 -1.82
C PHE A 40 21.23 0.16 -3.21
N THR A 41 21.50 -0.62 -4.24
CA THR A 41 21.37 -0.19 -5.64
C THR A 41 20.32 -1.03 -6.38
N VAL A 42 19.74 -0.46 -7.43
CA VAL A 42 18.81 -1.22 -8.30
C VAL A 42 19.56 -2.39 -8.94
N LEU A 43 18.94 -3.56 -8.95
CA LEU A 43 19.39 -4.72 -9.70
C LEU A 43 18.68 -4.76 -11.06
N ASP A 44 19.37 -4.28 -12.08
CA ASP A 44 18.91 -4.41 -13.45
C ASP A 44 19.05 -5.86 -13.95
N THR A 45 18.34 -6.20 -15.02
CA THR A 45 18.26 -7.59 -15.52
C THR A 45 19.63 -8.14 -15.94
N ASP A 46 20.55 -7.28 -16.35
CA ASP A 46 21.89 -7.67 -16.84
C ASP A 46 22.99 -7.52 -15.76
N THR A 47 22.63 -7.07 -14.55
CA THR A 47 23.60 -6.88 -13.47
C THR A 47 23.89 -8.20 -12.76
N VAL A 48 25.17 -8.56 -12.65
CA VAL A 48 25.62 -9.69 -11.83
C VAL A 48 25.88 -9.19 -10.41
N PRO A 49 25.18 -9.70 -9.38
CA PRO A 49 25.42 -9.29 -7.99
C PRO A 49 26.82 -9.68 -7.52
N GLU A 50 27.53 -8.72 -6.92
CA GLU A 50 28.88 -8.94 -6.39
C GLU A 50 28.87 -9.21 -4.88
N VAL A 51 29.85 -9.98 -4.40
CA VAL A 51 30.05 -10.26 -2.97
C VAL A 51 30.14 -8.95 -2.17
N GLY A 52 29.38 -8.86 -1.08
CA GLY A 52 29.30 -7.66 -0.24
C GLY A 52 28.31 -6.61 -0.77
N GLY A 53 27.87 -6.72 -2.02
CA GLY A 53 26.90 -5.83 -2.64
C GLY A 53 25.51 -5.91 -2.01
N ARG A 54 24.75 -4.82 -2.18
CA ARG A 54 23.41 -4.63 -1.65
C ARG A 54 22.50 -4.19 -2.78
N TYR A 55 21.49 -4.98 -3.08
CA TYR A 55 20.69 -4.79 -4.27
C TYR A 55 19.20 -4.90 -3.99
N TYR A 56 18.37 -4.22 -4.78
CA TYR A 56 16.94 -4.46 -4.78
C TYR A 56 16.34 -4.42 -6.20
N ARG A 57 15.22 -5.09 -6.39
CA ARG A 57 14.44 -5.03 -7.62
C ARG A 57 12.97 -4.81 -7.30
N ILE A 58 12.33 -3.97 -8.12
CA ILE A 58 10.90 -3.66 -8.03
C ILE A 58 10.15 -4.34 -9.18
N ALA A 59 9.05 -5.00 -8.86
CA ALA A 59 8.14 -5.62 -9.83
C ALA A 59 6.77 -4.93 -9.77
N ASN A 60 6.25 -4.54 -10.94
CA ASN A 60 4.98 -3.79 -11.09
C ASN A 60 4.89 -2.49 -10.26
N GLY A 61 5.95 -2.05 -9.59
CA GLY A 61 5.88 -0.94 -8.64
C GLY A 61 5.17 -1.28 -7.31
N SER A 62 4.68 -2.51 -7.12
CA SER A 62 3.90 -2.92 -5.93
C SER A 62 4.56 -4.04 -5.13
N SER A 63 5.61 -4.67 -5.66
CA SER A 63 6.42 -5.66 -4.96
C SER A 63 7.90 -5.28 -5.05
N ILE A 64 8.65 -5.57 -3.99
CA ILE A 64 10.07 -5.29 -3.91
C ILE A 64 10.81 -6.45 -3.23
N VAL A 65 11.95 -6.82 -3.79
CA VAL A 65 12.87 -7.80 -3.20
C VAL A 65 14.21 -7.10 -3.00
N ALA A 66 14.75 -7.17 -1.79
CA ALA A 66 16.07 -6.65 -1.45
C ALA A 66 16.96 -7.80 -0.98
N LEU A 67 18.24 -7.76 -1.34
CA LEU A 67 19.22 -8.79 -1.01
C LEU A 67 20.58 -8.18 -0.70
N ARG A 68 21.33 -8.87 0.16
CA ARG A 68 22.75 -8.61 0.40
C ARG A 68 23.52 -9.88 0.06
N VAL A 69 24.54 -9.74 -0.79
CA VAL A 69 25.33 -10.89 -1.24
C VAL A 69 26.38 -11.21 -0.18
N GLY A 70 26.31 -12.42 0.37
CA GLY A 70 27.30 -12.95 1.30
C GLY A 70 28.59 -13.39 0.59
N PRO A 71 29.67 -13.66 1.33
CA PRO A 71 30.94 -14.12 0.75
C PRO A 71 30.97 -15.60 0.37
N ASN A 72 30.03 -16.40 0.88
CA ASN A 72 29.99 -17.84 0.64
C ASN A 72 29.06 -18.17 -0.54
N ASP A 73 29.40 -19.25 -1.26
CA ASP A 73 28.56 -19.75 -2.33
C ASP A 73 27.16 -20.17 -1.82
N VAL A 74 26.12 -19.72 -2.52
CA VAL A 74 24.73 -19.90 -2.10
C VAL A 74 24.32 -21.37 -2.01
N ALA A 75 24.89 -22.26 -2.83
CA ALA A 75 24.57 -23.68 -2.79
C ALA A 75 25.09 -24.34 -1.50
N SER A 76 26.17 -23.80 -0.93
CA SER A 76 26.76 -24.28 0.32
C SER A 76 26.19 -23.61 1.57
N ALA A 77 25.89 -22.30 1.50
CA ALA A 77 25.51 -21.48 2.66
C ALA A 77 23.99 -21.27 2.81
N GLY A 78 23.21 -21.53 1.74
CA GLY A 78 21.78 -21.28 1.72
C GLY A 78 21.41 -19.79 1.69
N ILE A 79 20.13 -19.50 1.92
CA ILE A 79 19.57 -18.15 1.90
C ILE A 79 18.82 -17.88 3.21
N ALA A 80 19.16 -16.79 3.89
CA ALA A 80 18.35 -16.25 4.97
C ALA A 80 17.26 -15.35 4.37
N LEU A 81 16.01 -15.83 4.34
CA LEU A 81 14.89 -15.15 3.71
C LEU A 81 13.84 -14.72 4.75
N ALA A 82 13.38 -13.48 4.65
CA ALA A 82 12.19 -12.99 5.31
C ALA A 82 11.18 -12.53 4.26
N GLY A 83 9.91 -12.93 4.42
CA GLY A 83 8.82 -12.59 3.52
C GLY A 83 7.72 -11.83 4.25
N ALA A 84 7.16 -10.83 3.57
CA ALA A 84 5.98 -10.08 3.97
C ALA A 84 5.21 -9.67 2.70
N HIS A 85 4.08 -8.98 2.85
CA HIS A 85 3.30 -8.46 1.72
C HIS A 85 3.04 -6.95 1.90
N THR A 86 2.82 -6.25 0.78
CA THR A 86 2.70 -4.77 0.73
C THR A 86 1.26 -4.29 0.67
N ASP A 87 0.30 -5.19 0.54
CA ASP A 87 -1.10 -4.92 0.41
C ASP A 87 -1.87 -5.12 1.72
N SER A 88 -3.08 -4.57 1.75
CA SER A 88 -4.01 -4.70 2.86
C SER A 88 -5.43 -4.66 2.30
N PRO A 89 -6.40 -5.35 2.94
CA PRO A 89 -7.79 -5.30 2.51
C PRO A 89 -8.29 -3.85 2.41
N THR A 90 -8.90 -3.49 1.27
CA THR A 90 -9.29 -2.11 0.97
C THR A 90 -10.46 -2.02 0.00
N LEU A 91 -10.94 -0.80 -0.26
CA LEU A 91 -11.90 -0.48 -1.31
C LEU A 91 -11.18 0.17 -2.49
N MET A 92 -11.28 -0.45 -3.66
CA MET A 92 -10.61 0.01 -4.88
C MET A 92 -11.64 0.68 -5.81
N VAL A 93 -11.25 1.78 -6.46
CA VAL A 93 -12.11 2.44 -7.45
C VAL A 93 -12.24 1.55 -8.68
N LYS A 94 -13.49 1.27 -9.11
CA LYS A 94 -13.75 0.46 -10.30
C LYS A 94 -13.24 1.17 -11.57
N PRO A 95 -12.95 0.45 -12.67
CA PRO A 95 -12.51 1.05 -13.93
C PRO A 95 -13.53 2.01 -14.58
N LYS A 96 -14.82 1.82 -14.29
CA LYS A 96 -15.92 2.73 -14.69
C LYS A 96 -16.70 3.13 -13.43
N PRO A 97 -16.15 4.05 -12.62
CA PRO A 97 -16.66 4.27 -11.27
C PRO A 97 -17.80 5.27 -11.19
N GLU A 98 -17.95 6.17 -12.17
CA GLU A 98 -18.81 7.34 -12.03
C GLU A 98 -20.29 6.95 -11.93
N LYS A 99 -20.95 7.46 -10.89
CA LYS A 99 -22.39 7.35 -10.68
C LYS A 99 -22.92 8.69 -10.18
N THR A 100 -24.11 9.07 -10.64
CA THR A 100 -24.84 10.21 -10.08
C THR A 100 -26.17 9.72 -9.55
N ARG A 101 -26.43 9.95 -8.26
CA ARG A 101 -27.67 9.50 -7.62
C ARG A 101 -28.09 10.50 -6.54
N GLN A 102 -29.36 10.92 -6.59
CA GLN A 102 -29.93 11.89 -5.64
C GLN A 102 -29.11 13.19 -5.52
N GLY A 103 -28.53 13.67 -6.62
CA GLY A 103 -27.71 14.89 -6.64
C GLY A 103 -26.26 14.72 -6.17
N TYR A 104 -25.85 13.51 -5.76
CA TYR A 104 -24.47 13.22 -5.36
C TYR A 104 -23.68 12.54 -6.49
N ALA A 105 -22.44 13.01 -6.70
CA ALA A 105 -21.44 12.27 -7.45
C ALA A 105 -20.85 11.17 -6.56
N GLN A 106 -20.79 9.95 -7.08
CA GLN A 106 -20.30 8.78 -6.37
C GLN A 106 -19.30 8.02 -7.23
N LEU A 107 -18.36 7.34 -6.58
CA LEU A 107 -17.44 6.39 -7.20
C LEU A 107 -17.83 4.97 -6.77
N GLY A 108 -18.13 4.12 -7.74
CA GLY A 108 -18.29 2.70 -7.52
C GLY A 108 -16.96 2.08 -7.12
N VAL A 109 -16.96 1.33 -6.02
CA VAL A 109 -15.79 0.61 -5.51
C VAL A 109 -15.96 -0.90 -5.63
N GLU A 110 -14.84 -1.60 -5.59
CA GLU A 110 -14.74 -3.05 -5.44
C GLU A 110 -13.98 -3.39 -4.16
N VAL A 111 -14.36 -4.50 -3.53
CA VAL A 111 -13.70 -5.00 -2.32
C VAL A 111 -12.44 -5.75 -2.72
N TYR A 112 -11.30 -5.33 -2.20
CA TYR A 112 -10.03 -6.04 -2.31
C TYR A 112 -9.71 -6.74 -0.99
N GLY A 113 -9.62 -8.07 -1.00
CA GLY A 113 -9.32 -8.89 0.19
C GLY A 113 -10.49 -9.06 1.17
N GLY A 114 -10.21 -9.66 2.34
CA GLY A 114 -11.20 -9.94 3.39
C GLY A 114 -11.55 -8.71 4.24
N VAL A 115 -12.19 -7.71 3.63
CA VAL A 115 -12.48 -6.42 4.28
C VAL A 115 -13.57 -6.56 5.35
N LEU A 116 -13.29 -6.05 6.55
CA LEU A 116 -14.36 -5.71 7.51
C LEU A 116 -15.04 -4.43 7.02
N LEU A 117 -16.19 -4.56 6.34
CA LEU A 117 -16.85 -3.42 5.68
C LEU A 117 -17.37 -2.36 6.66
N ASN A 118 -17.85 -2.76 7.84
CA ASN A 118 -18.42 -1.85 8.83
C ASN A 118 -17.48 -0.67 9.20
N PRO A 119 -16.19 -0.92 9.54
CA PRO A 119 -15.21 0.15 9.80
C PRO A 119 -14.99 1.20 8.71
N TRP A 120 -15.36 0.94 7.46
CA TRP A 120 -15.20 1.88 6.33
C TRP A 120 -16.31 2.94 6.26
N PHE A 121 -17.43 2.69 6.93
CA PHE A 121 -18.51 3.68 7.01
C PHE A 121 -18.11 4.83 7.95
N ASP A 122 -18.60 6.02 7.63
CA ASP A 122 -18.44 7.24 8.44
C ASP A 122 -16.98 7.60 8.75
N ARG A 123 -16.11 7.36 7.76
CA ARG A 123 -14.70 7.75 7.78
C ARG A 123 -14.44 8.87 6.78
N ASP A 124 -13.53 9.75 7.17
CA ASP A 124 -12.91 10.73 6.29
C ASP A 124 -11.93 10.00 5.36
N LEU A 125 -12.39 9.62 4.17
CA LEU A 125 -11.60 8.84 3.21
C LEU A 125 -10.90 9.77 2.22
N SER A 126 -9.62 9.51 1.97
CA SER A 126 -8.88 10.07 0.83
C SER A 126 -8.81 9.04 -0.31
N LEU A 127 -8.12 9.39 -1.39
CA LEU A 127 -7.86 8.51 -2.54
C LEU A 127 -6.37 8.55 -2.88
N ALA A 128 -5.79 7.37 -3.06
CA ALA A 128 -4.40 7.22 -3.48
C ALA A 128 -4.25 6.01 -4.40
N GLY A 129 -3.21 6.01 -5.23
CA GLY A 129 -2.95 4.91 -6.15
C GLY A 129 -1.95 5.24 -7.23
N ARG A 130 -1.97 4.43 -8.30
CA ARG A 130 -1.19 4.64 -9.51
C ARG A 130 -2.12 5.00 -10.65
N VAL A 131 -1.81 6.07 -11.37
CA VAL A 131 -2.50 6.46 -12.59
C VAL A 131 -1.59 6.17 -13.77
N SER A 132 -2.07 5.35 -14.70
CA SER A 132 -1.45 5.15 -16.01
C SER A 132 -2.10 6.10 -17.01
N TYR A 133 -1.29 6.88 -17.72
CA TYR A 133 -1.76 7.91 -18.65
C TYR A 133 -0.89 7.97 -19.90
N ARG A 134 -1.40 8.58 -20.97
CA ARG A 134 -0.63 8.84 -22.18
C ARG A 134 -0.14 10.28 -22.18
N ALA A 135 1.16 10.48 -22.39
CA ALA A 135 1.76 11.79 -22.62
C ALA A 135 2.83 11.64 -23.70
N ASP A 136 2.82 12.54 -24.68
CA ASP A 136 3.77 12.55 -25.80
C ASP A 136 3.78 11.23 -26.59
N GLY A 137 2.61 10.60 -26.74
CA GLY A 137 2.45 9.31 -27.40
C GLY A 137 2.87 8.08 -26.56
N VAL A 138 3.56 8.28 -25.43
CA VAL A 138 4.07 7.21 -24.56
C VAL A 138 3.15 6.99 -23.36
N VAL A 139 3.00 5.73 -22.94
CA VAL A 139 2.31 5.39 -21.69
C VAL A 139 3.27 5.64 -20.52
N LYS A 140 2.86 6.52 -19.60
CA LYS A 140 3.55 6.84 -18.37
C LYS A 140 2.68 6.44 -17.18
N SER A 141 3.30 6.31 -16.01
CA SER A 141 2.61 6.05 -14.75
C SER A 141 3.10 7.02 -13.69
N THR A 142 2.18 7.52 -12.85
CA THR A 142 2.53 8.31 -11.67
C THR A 142 1.77 7.81 -10.45
N LEU A 143 2.34 8.02 -9.27
CA LEU A 143 1.60 7.85 -8.03
C LEU A 143 0.83 9.13 -7.73
N VAL A 144 -0.39 8.97 -7.22
CA VAL A 144 -1.23 10.06 -6.73
C VAL A 144 -1.63 9.74 -5.30
N ASN A 145 -1.66 10.76 -4.47
CA ASN A 145 -2.22 10.72 -3.13
C ASN A 145 -2.88 12.08 -2.89
N PHE A 146 -4.19 12.10 -2.67
CA PHE A 146 -4.93 13.34 -2.47
C PHE A 146 -4.68 13.93 -1.08
N GLU A 147 -4.34 13.09 -0.10
CA GLU A 147 -4.11 13.38 1.33
C GLU A 147 -5.32 13.95 2.08
N GLN A 148 -6.02 14.90 1.46
CA GLN A 148 -7.26 15.48 1.96
C GLN A 148 -8.39 14.44 1.91
N PRO A 149 -9.32 14.50 2.87
CA PRO A 149 -10.53 13.69 2.80
C PRO A 149 -11.44 14.21 1.69
N VAL A 150 -11.63 13.38 0.67
CA VAL A 150 -12.41 13.70 -0.54
C VAL A 150 -13.61 12.78 -0.73
N ALA A 151 -13.78 11.78 0.13
CA ALA A 151 -14.84 10.78 0.05
C ALA A 151 -15.34 10.35 1.43
N ILE A 152 -16.58 9.86 1.46
CA ILE A 152 -17.19 9.25 2.64
C ILE A 152 -18.16 8.16 2.18
N ILE A 153 -18.28 7.10 2.99
CA ILE A 153 -19.34 6.09 2.87
C ILE A 153 -20.29 6.29 4.05
N PRO A 154 -21.38 7.05 3.90
CA PRO A 154 -22.23 7.38 5.04
C PRO A 154 -23.08 6.18 5.47
N SER A 155 -23.19 5.96 6.78
CA SER A 155 -24.18 5.03 7.33
C SER A 155 -25.59 5.57 7.14
N LEU A 156 -26.57 4.66 7.04
CA LEU A 156 -27.97 5.01 7.15
C LEU A 156 -28.28 5.40 8.61
N ALA A 157 -29.08 6.45 8.81
CA ALA A 157 -29.49 6.87 10.13
C ALA A 157 -30.30 5.77 10.84
N ILE A 158 -29.99 5.51 12.11
CA ILE A 158 -30.64 4.45 12.92
C ILE A 158 -32.17 4.57 12.99
N HIS A 159 -32.71 5.78 12.89
CA HIS A 159 -34.16 6.02 12.86
C HIS A 159 -34.86 5.34 11.67
N LEU A 160 -34.10 5.12 10.59
CA LEU A 160 -34.53 4.46 9.35
C LEU A 160 -34.11 2.98 9.29
N ASP A 161 -33.27 2.51 10.22
CA ASP A 161 -32.85 1.11 10.38
C ASP A 161 -32.70 0.77 11.88
N ARG A 162 -33.84 0.47 12.52
CA ARG A 162 -33.90 0.27 13.98
C ARG A 162 -33.24 -1.02 14.45
N GLU A 163 -33.05 -2.00 13.56
CA GLU A 163 -32.44 -3.29 13.87
C GLU A 163 -30.92 -3.32 13.60
N VAL A 164 -30.32 -2.22 13.13
CA VAL A 164 -28.91 -2.16 12.70
C VAL A 164 -27.91 -2.65 13.76
N ASN A 165 -28.19 -2.46 15.04
CA ASN A 165 -27.31 -2.91 16.13
C ASN A 165 -27.44 -4.41 16.45
N GLN A 166 -28.49 -5.06 15.95
CA GLN A 166 -28.76 -6.50 16.16
C GLN A 166 -28.41 -7.31 14.92
N LYS A 167 -28.70 -6.77 13.73
CA LYS A 167 -28.52 -7.42 12.44
C LYS A 167 -28.06 -6.39 11.41
N ARG A 168 -26.74 -6.30 11.18
CA ARG A 168 -26.18 -5.47 10.10
C ARG A 168 -25.63 -6.36 9.00
N SER A 169 -26.36 -6.47 7.88
CA SER A 169 -25.85 -7.03 6.64
C SER A 169 -25.42 -5.90 5.71
N ILE A 170 -24.18 -5.96 5.22
CA ILE A 170 -23.69 -5.05 4.18
C ILE A 170 -23.61 -5.85 2.89
N ASN A 171 -24.17 -5.29 1.82
CA ASN A 171 -23.99 -5.84 0.48
C ASN A 171 -22.64 -5.32 -0.09
N PRO A 172 -21.66 -6.20 -0.35
CA PRO A 172 -20.36 -5.82 -0.90
C PRO A 172 -20.40 -5.30 -2.34
#